data_AF-A0A5C5Z674-F1
#
_entry.id   AF-A0A5C5Z674-F1
#
_cell.length_a   1.000
_cell.length_b   1.000
_cell.length_c   1.000
_cell.angle_alpha   90.00
_cell.angle_beta   90.00
_cell.angle_gamma   90.00
#
_symmetry.space_group_name_H-M   'P 1'
#
loop_
_entity.id
_entity.type
_entity.pdbx_description
1 polymer ?
#
loop_
_entity_poly.entity_id
_entity_poly.type
_entity_poly.pdbx_seq_one_letter_code
_entity_poly.pdbx_strand_id
1 'polypeptide(L)'
;MFLVLSASLNPDSRSRILAKACADELRSTGREVTMFDLSDTPLPACDGAAAYGDENVKRLSSLIESAKAIFIASPVYNFDVNAAAKNAIELTGQAWTEKVVSMMLSAGGQGSYMSAMGLANSLMLDFRCLIVPRFIYATGDAFEGDSLANDEIADRVKTLVKETTRLADAVILSADKCR
;
A
#
# COMPACT_ATOMS: atom_id res chain seq x y z
N MET A 1 7.28 -9.37 -9.31
CA MET A 1 6.72 -9.18 -7.97
C MET A 1 5.81 -7.94 -7.85
N PHE A 2 4.72 -8.06 -7.11
CA PHE A 2 3.90 -6.97 -6.56
C PHE A 2 4.12 -6.89 -5.04
N LEU A 3 4.16 -5.69 -4.47
CA LEU A 3 4.33 -5.48 -3.04
C LEU A 3 3.00 -5.08 -2.40
N VAL A 4 2.61 -5.75 -1.32
CA VAL A 4 1.51 -5.32 -0.44
C VAL A 4 2.09 -4.88 0.90
N LEU A 5 1.99 -3.59 1.20
CA LEU A 5 2.46 -2.98 2.44
C LEU A 5 1.30 -2.88 3.44
N SER A 6 1.34 -3.65 4.53
CA SER A 6 0.41 -3.47 5.65
C SER A 6 1.02 -2.54 6.69
N ALA A 7 0.46 -1.34 6.83
CA ALA A 7 1.06 -0.27 7.61
C ALA A 7 0.55 -0.19 9.06
N SER A 8 -0.44 -1.00 9.43
CA SER A 8 -0.99 -0.96 10.79
C SER A 8 -0.13 -1.73 11.77
N LEU A 9 0.11 -1.12 12.94
CA LEU A 9 0.79 -1.77 14.06
C LEU A 9 -0.19 -2.40 15.06
N ASN A 10 -1.50 -2.26 14.83
CA ASN A 10 -2.52 -2.86 15.69
C ASN A 10 -2.67 -4.36 15.36
N PRO A 11 -2.59 -5.27 16.34
CA PRO A 11 -2.88 -6.69 16.14
C PRO A 11 -4.22 -6.99 15.44
N ASP A 12 -5.26 -6.22 15.78
CA ASP A 12 -6.64 -6.40 15.29
C ASP A 12 -6.94 -5.48 14.09
N SER A 13 -5.95 -5.29 13.22
CA SER A 13 -6.03 -4.31 12.16
C SER A 13 -6.95 -4.71 11.02
N ARG A 14 -8.01 -3.93 10.82
CA ARG A 14 -8.89 -4.01 9.64
C ARG A 14 -8.15 -3.71 8.32
N SER A 15 -7.19 -2.79 8.31
CA SER A 15 -6.38 -2.57 7.10
C SER A 15 -5.42 -3.73 6.81
N ARG A 16 -4.99 -4.49 7.83
CA ARG A 16 -4.28 -5.76 7.61
C ARG A 16 -5.18 -6.81 6.95
N ILE A 17 -6.47 -6.86 7.29
CA ILE A 17 -7.44 -7.74 6.59
C ILE A 17 -7.51 -7.38 5.09
N LEU A 18 -7.61 -6.09 4.74
CA LEU A 18 -7.55 -5.64 3.34
C LEU A 18 -6.23 -6.03 2.66
N ALA A 19 -5.11 -5.90 3.35
CA ALA A 19 -3.79 -6.29 2.84
C ALA A 19 -3.74 -7.79 2.49
N LYS A 20 -4.21 -8.65 3.40
CA LYS A 20 -4.28 -10.11 3.18
C LYS A 20 -5.17 -10.45 2.00
N ALA A 21 -6.39 -9.91 1.96
CA ALA A 21 -7.32 -10.13 0.86
C ALA A 21 -6.76 -9.69 -0.50
N CYS A 22 -6.07 -8.55 -0.54
CA CYS A 22 -5.39 -8.08 -1.76
C CYS A 22 -4.24 -9.01 -2.19
N ALA A 23 -3.42 -9.47 -1.24
CA ALA A 23 -2.35 -10.40 -1.53
C ALA A 23 -2.86 -11.74 -2.06
N ASP A 24 -3.95 -12.25 -1.49
CA ASP A 24 -4.57 -13.50 -1.92
C ASP A 24 -5.21 -13.38 -3.31
N GLU A 25 -5.86 -12.25 -3.62
CA GLU A 25 -6.39 -11.98 -4.96
C GLU A 25 -5.27 -11.81 -6.01
N LEU A 26 -4.16 -11.17 -5.66
CA LEU A 26 -3.00 -11.11 -6.54
C LEU A 26 -2.44 -12.52 -6.82
N ARG A 27 -2.35 -13.38 -5.80
CA ARG A 27 -1.89 -14.77 -5.97
C ARG A 27 -2.86 -15.61 -6.80
N SER A 28 -4.17 -15.45 -6.61
CA SER A 28 -5.20 -16.16 -7.37
C SER A 28 -5.13 -15.87 -8.87
N THR A 29 -4.65 -14.66 -9.23
CA THR A 29 -4.41 -14.25 -10.62
C THR A 29 -3.01 -14.61 -11.15
N GLY A 30 -2.28 -15.47 -10.44
CA GLY A 30 -0.97 -15.98 -10.85
C GLY A 30 0.17 -14.96 -10.72
N ARG A 31 -0.03 -13.87 -9.97
CA ARG A 31 1.02 -12.87 -9.73
C ARG A 31 1.92 -13.30 -8.58
N GLU A 32 3.20 -12.99 -8.71
CA GLU A 32 4.17 -13.09 -7.62
C GLU A 32 3.96 -11.92 -6.64
N VAL A 33 3.78 -12.23 -5.36
CA VAL A 33 3.41 -11.24 -4.33
C VAL A 33 4.31 -11.37 -3.11
N THR A 34 4.82 -10.23 -2.65
CA THR A 34 5.46 -10.10 -1.34
C THR A 34 4.58 -9.23 -0.45
N MET A 35 4.29 -9.70 0.76
CA MET A 35 3.64 -8.90 1.79
C MET A 35 4.69 -8.41 2.79
N PHE A 36 4.65 -7.13 3.13
CA PHE A 36 5.48 -6.52 4.16
C PHE A 36 4.55 -5.92 5.22
N ASP A 37 4.53 -6.50 6.42
CA ASP A 37 3.70 -6.04 7.53
C ASP A 37 4.58 -5.29 8.54
N LEU A 38 4.27 -4.01 8.80
CA LEU A 38 5.04 -3.17 9.71
C LEU A 38 4.91 -3.60 11.17
N SER A 39 3.91 -4.39 11.54
CA SER A 39 3.80 -4.98 12.86
C SER A 39 4.75 -6.16 13.06
N ASP A 40 4.94 -6.97 12.01
CA ASP A 40 5.82 -8.14 12.05
C ASP A 40 7.28 -7.75 11.76
N THR A 41 7.48 -6.72 10.93
CA THR A 41 8.77 -6.19 10.52
C THR A 41 8.86 -4.70 10.84
N PRO A 42 9.05 -4.35 12.13
CA PRO A 42 9.03 -2.96 12.57
C PRO A 42 10.20 -2.18 11.97
N LEU A 43 9.94 -0.90 11.71
CA LEU A 43 10.94 0.08 11.29
C LEU A 43 11.30 1.00 12.46
N PRO A 44 12.55 1.49 12.55
CA PRO A 44 12.88 2.57 13.46
C PRO A 44 12.09 3.84 13.11
N ALA A 45 11.99 4.78 14.05
CA ALA A 45 11.50 6.11 13.74
C ALA A 45 12.50 6.84 12.82
N CYS A 46 12.00 7.53 11.81
CA CYS A 46 12.82 8.34 10.92
C CYS A 46 13.45 9.50 11.70
N ASP A 47 14.78 9.48 11.80
CA ASP A 47 15.58 10.46 12.52
C ASP A 47 16.33 11.42 11.57
N GLY A 48 16.17 11.26 10.25
CA GLY A 48 16.95 11.99 9.26
C GLY A 48 18.43 11.59 9.20
N ALA A 49 18.84 10.50 9.86
CA ALA A 49 20.24 10.14 10.05
C ALA A 49 20.50 8.62 10.08
N ALA A 50 20.56 8.00 11.26
CA ALA A 50 21.04 6.62 11.39
C ALA A 50 19.95 5.58 11.03
N ALA A 51 18.68 5.94 11.12
CA ALA A 51 17.55 5.05 10.87
C ALA A 51 17.55 4.47 9.43
N TYR A 52 18.12 5.19 8.45
CA TYR A 52 18.27 4.71 7.07
C TYR A 52 19.19 3.48 6.95
N GLY A 53 20.07 3.25 7.93
CA GLY A 53 21.00 2.12 7.96
C GLY A 53 20.39 0.82 8.48
N ASP A 54 19.16 0.83 8.97
CA ASP A 54 18.48 -0.36 9.53
C ASP A 54 18.18 -1.41 8.45
N GLU A 55 18.33 -2.69 8.81
CA GLU A 55 18.18 -3.80 7.86
C GLU A 55 16.74 -3.96 7.35
N ASN A 56 15.73 -3.67 8.18
CA ASN A 56 14.34 -3.72 7.74
C ASN A 56 14.01 -2.55 6.80
N VAL A 57 14.63 -1.39 7.01
CA VAL A 57 14.53 -0.24 6.10
C VAL A 57 15.13 -0.58 4.74
N LYS A 58 16.35 -1.11 4.72
CA LYS A 58 17.01 -1.56 3.46
C LYS A 58 16.17 -2.63 2.76
N ARG A 59 15.67 -3.61 3.50
CA ARG A 59 14.81 -4.67 2.97
C ARG A 59 13.55 -4.10 2.33
N LEU A 60 12.85 -3.19 3.00
CA LEU A 60 11.66 -2.55 2.44
C LEU A 60 12.01 -1.73 1.19
N SER A 61 13.12 -0.97 1.22
CA SER A 61 13.60 -0.20 0.07
C SER A 61 13.81 -1.08 -1.16
N SER A 62 14.53 -2.20 -1.01
CA SER A 62 14.76 -3.14 -2.11
C SER A 62 13.47 -3.81 -2.64
N LEU A 63 12.50 -4.07 -1.77
CA LEU A 63 11.19 -4.58 -2.18
C LEU A 63 10.41 -3.54 -2.99
N ILE A 64 10.44 -2.27 -2.58
CA ILE A 64 9.79 -1.17 -3.31
C ILE A 64 10.46 -1.00 -4.69
N GLU A 65 11.79 -0.97 -4.75
CA GLU A 65 12.56 -0.85 -6.00
C GLU A 65 12.27 -1.98 -6.99
N SER A 66 12.10 -3.21 -6.52
CA SER A 66 11.81 -4.38 -7.36
C SER A 66 10.33 -4.58 -7.67
N ALA A 67 9.42 -3.87 -6.98
CA ALA A 67 7.99 -3.99 -7.19
C ALA A 67 7.54 -3.36 -8.51
N LYS A 68 6.66 -4.08 -9.23
CA LYS A 68 5.94 -3.56 -10.41
C LYS A 68 4.86 -2.53 -10.02
N ALA A 69 4.19 -2.79 -8.91
CA ALA A 69 3.28 -1.87 -8.25
C ALA A 69 3.21 -2.19 -6.76
N ILE A 70 2.77 -1.20 -6.00
CA ILE A 70 2.72 -1.23 -4.54
C ILE A 70 1.29 -0.94 -4.10
N PHE A 71 0.74 -1.84 -3.29
CA PHE A 71 -0.56 -1.69 -2.65
C PHE A 71 -0.35 -1.32 -1.19
N ILE A 72 -0.74 -0.12 -0.78
CA ILE A 72 -0.61 0.36 0.60
C ILE A 72 -1.92 0.14 1.34
N ALA A 73 -1.90 -0.67 2.39
CA ALA A 73 -3.02 -0.84 3.30
C ALA A 73 -2.75 -0.12 4.63
N SER A 74 -3.53 0.91 4.95
CA SER A 74 -3.31 1.75 6.14
C SER A 74 -4.61 1.99 6.90
N PRO A 75 -4.59 2.06 8.25
CA PRO A 75 -5.69 2.69 8.96
C PRO A 75 -5.66 4.22 8.73
N VAL A 76 -6.82 4.86 8.86
CA VAL A 76 -6.95 6.32 8.82
C VAL A 76 -6.90 6.87 10.24
N TYR A 77 -5.92 7.71 10.53
CA TYR A 77 -5.79 8.43 11.79
C TYR A 77 -5.63 9.92 11.52
N ASN A 78 -6.37 10.76 12.25
CA ASN A 78 -6.31 12.22 12.12
C ASN A 78 -6.46 12.74 10.67
N PHE A 79 -7.42 12.17 9.92
CA PHE A 79 -7.70 12.52 8.52
C PHE A 79 -6.56 12.20 7.53
N ASP A 80 -5.61 11.33 7.89
CA ASP A 80 -4.54 10.89 6.99
C ASP A 80 -4.23 9.39 7.20
N VAL A 81 -3.30 8.85 6.43
CA VAL A 81 -2.67 7.55 6.72
C VAL A 81 -1.95 7.60 8.07
N ASN A 82 -1.71 6.44 8.67
CA ASN A 82 -1.08 6.41 9.98
C ASN A 82 0.40 6.81 9.93
N ALA A 83 0.95 7.18 11.09
CA ALA A 83 2.34 7.58 11.23
C ALA A 83 3.33 6.51 10.73
N ALA A 84 3.02 5.21 10.89
CA ALA A 84 3.88 4.13 10.42
C ALA A 84 3.98 4.07 8.89
N ALA A 85 2.89 4.31 8.16
CA ALA A 85 2.92 4.43 6.70
C ALA A 85 3.80 5.60 6.25
N LYS A 86 3.64 6.77 6.90
CA LYS A 86 4.45 7.96 6.58
C LYS A 86 5.92 7.74 6.90
N ASN A 87 6.23 7.14 8.04
CA ASN A 87 7.58 6.80 8.47
C ASN A 87 8.27 5.84 7.48
N ALA A 88 7.55 4.82 7.00
CA ALA A 88 8.07 3.91 5.97
C ALA A 88 8.46 4.67 4.69
N ILE A 89 7.64 5.63 4.25
CA ILE A 89 7.92 6.44 3.05
C ILE A 89 9.10 7.38 3.27
N GLU A 90 9.23 8.01 4.44
CA GLU A 90 10.37 8.88 4.76
C GLU A 90 11.69 8.13 4.77
N LEU A 91 11.68 6.87 5.22
CA LEU A 91 12.86 6.02 5.30
C LEU A 91 13.27 5.42 3.96
N THR A 92 12.34 5.21 3.03
CA THR A 92 12.63 4.56 1.74
C THR A 92 12.60 5.49 0.54
N GLY A 93 12.04 6.69 0.67
CA GLY A 93 12.15 7.84 -0.24
C GLY A 93 12.31 7.50 -1.73
N GLN A 94 13.53 7.63 -2.25
CA GLN A 94 13.86 7.47 -3.67
C GLN A 94 13.44 6.12 -4.28
N ALA A 95 13.29 5.06 -3.48
CA ALA A 95 12.80 3.76 -3.95
C ALA A 95 11.40 3.85 -4.60
N TRP A 96 10.59 4.84 -4.20
CA TRP A 96 9.24 5.07 -4.71
C TRP A 96 9.21 5.69 -6.11
N THR A 97 10.36 6.11 -6.66
CA THR A 97 10.42 6.85 -7.93
C THR A 97 9.71 6.10 -9.06
N GLU A 98 8.76 6.78 -9.71
CA GLU A 98 7.98 6.28 -10.85
C GLU A 98 7.17 5.00 -10.59
N LYS A 99 6.92 4.66 -9.32
CA LYS A 99 6.14 3.47 -8.96
C LYS A 99 4.65 3.66 -9.20
N VAL A 100 3.98 2.58 -9.61
CA VAL A 100 2.51 2.52 -9.61
C VAL A 100 2.04 2.19 -8.20
N VAL A 101 1.19 3.04 -7.63
CA VAL A 101 0.76 2.91 -6.23
C VAL A 101 -0.76 2.97 -6.11
N SER A 102 -1.34 2.02 -5.37
CA SER A 102 -2.76 2.04 -5.00
C SER A 102 -2.92 1.92 -3.49
N MET A 103 -4.08 2.34 -2.97
CA MET A 103 -4.31 2.46 -1.53
C MET A 103 -5.60 1.76 -1.09
N MET A 104 -5.56 1.22 0.11
CA MET A 104 -6.67 0.59 0.81
C MET A 104 -6.71 1.11 2.25
N LEU A 105 -7.73 1.88 2.57
CA LEU A 105 -7.85 2.60 3.82
C LEU A 105 -8.98 2.03 4.66
N SER A 106 -8.68 1.78 5.93
CA SER A 106 -9.70 1.45 6.94
C SER A 106 -9.91 2.62 7.89
N ALA A 107 -11.14 3.08 8.04
CA ALA A 107 -11.50 4.22 8.87
C ALA A 107 -12.54 3.86 9.93
N GLY A 108 -12.58 4.66 11.01
CA GLY A 108 -13.60 4.53 12.05
C GLY A 108 -14.99 5.03 11.63
N GLY A 109 -15.09 5.83 10.56
CA GLY A 109 -16.34 6.40 10.06
C GLY A 109 -16.19 7.01 8.67
N GLN A 110 -17.27 7.58 8.13
CA GLN A 110 -17.32 8.05 6.74
C GLN A 110 -16.71 9.45 6.50
N GLY A 111 -16.51 10.24 7.56
CA GLY A 111 -16.13 11.66 7.45
C GLY A 111 -14.72 11.94 6.89
N SER A 112 -13.86 10.93 6.78
CA SER A 112 -12.47 11.05 6.32
C SER A 112 -12.19 10.40 4.97
N TYR A 113 -13.19 10.30 4.08
CA TYR A 113 -13.04 9.67 2.76
C TYR A 113 -11.85 10.20 1.96
N MET A 114 -11.56 11.50 2.05
CA MET A 114 -10.44 12.16 1.36
C MET A 114 -9.06 12.00 2.04
N SER A 115 -8.96 11.20 3.11
CA SER A 115 -7.70 11.00 3.86
C SER A 115 -6.54 10.42 3.05
N ALA A 116 -6.82 9.78 1.91
CA ALA A 116 -5.78 9.28 1.00
C ALA A 116 -4.98 10.40 0.30
N MET A 117 -5.55 11.61 0.20
CA MET A 117 -5.04 12.67 -0.67
C MET A 117 -3.69 13.23 -0.21
N GLY A 118 -3.45 13.33 1.09
CA GLY A 118 -2.17 13.82 1.63
C GLY A 118 -1.01 12.95 1.15
N LEU A 119 -1.10 11.65 1.40
CA LEU A 119 -0.11 10.68 0.95
C LEU A 119 0.00 10.60 -0.58
N ALA A 120 -1.13 10.50 -1.28
CA ALA A 120 -1.14 10.42 -2.75
C ALA A 120 -0.44 11.60 -3.39
N ASN A 121 -0.70 12.82 -2.91
CA ASN A 121 -0.09 14.03 -3.45
C ASN A 121 1.43 14.05 -3.23
N SER A 122 1.91 13.67 -2.04
CA SER A 122 3.35 13.59 -1.79
C SER A 122 4.02 12.56 -2.70
N LEU A 123 3.47 11.34 -2.79
CA LEU A 123 4.01 10.30 -3.67
C LEU A 123 4.02 10.71 -5.15
N MET A 124 2.94 11.35 -5.62
CA MET A 124 2.80 11.81 -6.99
C MET A 124 3.79 12.95 -7.33
N LEU A 125 3.96 13.92 -6.44
CA LEU A 125 4.74 15.12 -6.72
C LEU A 125 6.23 14.93 -6.45
N ASP A 126 6.58 14.28 -5.33
CA ASP A 126 7.97 14.13 -4.90
C ASP A 126 8.66 12.99 -5.67
N PHE A 127 7.97 11.87 -5.87
CA PHE A 127 8.55 10.65 -6.45
C PHE A 127 7.97 10.31 -7.82
N ARG A 128 7.08 11.12 -8.39
CA ARG A 128 6.46 10.86 -9.70
C ARG A 128 5.73 9.51 -9.75
N CYS A 129 5.23 9.05 -8.61
CA CYS A 129 4.42 7.85 -8.56
C CYS A 129 3.17 8.02 -9.42
N LEU A 130 2.81 6.97 -10.16
CA LEU A 130 1.51 6.88 -10.81
C LEU A 130 0.50 6.38 -9.78
N ILE A 131 -0.29 7.31 -9.24
CA ILE A 131 -1.35 6.97 -8.29
C ILE A 131 -2.55 6.39 -9.05
N VAL A 132 -2.98 5.19 -8.65
CA VAL A 132 -4.20 4.59 -9.16
C VAL A 132 -5.39 5.41 -8.64
N PRO A 133 -6.23 5.99 -9.52
CA PRO A 133 -7.32 6.89 -9.09
C PRO A 133 -8.39 6.20 -8.23
N ARG A 134 -8.53 4.88 -8.37
CA ARG A 134 -9.36 4.06 -7.49
C ARG A 134 -8.57 3.68 -6.24
N PHE A 135 -9.16 3.93 -5.08
CA PHE A 135 -8.68 3.41 -3.80
C PHE A 135 -9.86 2.80 -3.02
N ILE A 136 -9.56 1.93 -2.07
CA ILE A 136 -10.58 1.39 -1.16
C ILE A 136 -10.63 2.27 0.08
N TYR A 137 -11.83 2.65 0.48
CA TYR A 137 -12.13 3.26 1.77
C TYR A 137 -13.21 2.43 2.45
N ALA A 138 -12.88 1.81 3.58
CA ALA A 138 -13.73 0.84 4.24
C ALA A 138 -13.94 1.23 5.72
N THR A 139 -15.20 1.20 6.15
CA THR A 139 -15.58 1.36 7.56
C THR A 139 -15.84 0.00 8.21
N GLY A 140 -16.24 0.00 9.49
CA GLY A 140 -16.33 -1.25 10.28
C GLY A 140 -17.29 -2.30 9.73
N ASP A 141 -18.31 -1.88 8.98
CA ASP A 141 -19.29 -2.73 8.27
C ASP A 141 -18.69 -3.58 7.15
N ALA A 142 -17.50 -3.23 6.65
CA ALA A 142 -16.80 -4.00 5.64
C ALA A 142 -16.03 -5.22 6.20
N PHE A 143 -16.08 -5.44 7.52
CA PHE A 143 -15.29 -6.47 8.20
C PHE A 143 -16.14 -7.30 9.16
N GLU A 144 -15.89 -8.61 9.19
CA GLU A 144 -16.48 -9.55 10.14
C GLU A 144 -15.37 -10.40 10.74
N GLY A 145 -15.07 -10.19 12.04
CA GLY A 145 -13.90 -10.77 12.68
C GLY A 145 -12.61 -10.43 11.92
N ASP A 146 -11.87 -11.46 11.51
CA ASP A 146 -10.61 -11.36 10.77
C ASP A 146 -10.78 -11.43 9.24
N SER A 147 -12.00 -11.25 8.74
CA SER A 147 -12.34 -11.39 7.33
C SER A 147 -13.13 -10.19 6.78
N LEU A 148 -13.21 -10.13 5.45
CA LEU A 148 -14.11 -9.22 4.76
C LEU A 148 -15.57 -9.64 5.00
N ALA A 149 -16.46 -8.69 5.25
CA ALA A 149 -17.83 -8.99 5.67
C ALA A 149 -18.74 -9.52 4.54
N ASN A 150 -18.47 -9.16 3.28
CA ASN A 150 -19.37 -9.48 2.16
C ASN A 150 -18.69 -9.39 0.79
N ASP A 151 -19.40 -9.83 -0.23
CA ASP A 151 -18.95 -9.81 -1.63
C ASP A 151 -18.72 -8.39 -2.17
N GLU A 152 -19.40 -7.38 -1.64
CA GLU A 152 -19.23 -5.99 -2.10
C GLU A 152 -17.79 -5.50 -1.84
N ILE A 153 -17.28 -5.67 -0.62
CA ILE A 153 -15.89 -5.29 -0.32
C ILE A 153 -14.89 -6.21 -1.04
N ALA A 154 -15.21 -7.50 -1.20
CA ALA A 154 -14.37 -8.43 -1.95
C ALA A 154 -14.24 -8.01 -3.43
N ASP A 155 -15.33 -7.61 -4.07
CA ASP A 155 -15.33 -7.15 -5.47
C ASP A 155 -14.62 -5.81 -5.64
N ARG A 156 -14.66 -4.93 -4.62
CA ARG A 156 -13.83 -3.72 -4.59
C ARG A 156 -12.34 -4.06 -4.55
N VAL A 157 -11.92 -5.07 -3.78
CA VAL A 157 -10.53 -5.58 -3.77
C VAL A 157 -10.14 -6.15 -5.15
N LYS A 158 -10.96 -7.03 -5.73
CA LYS A 158 -10.73 -7.58 -7.08
C LYS A 158 -10.57 -6.48 -8.13
N THR A 159 -11.44 -5.47 -8.08
CA THR A 159 -11.40 -4.33 -9.00
C THR A 159 -10.12 -3.53 -8.85
N LEU A 160 -9.71 -3.22 -7.61
CA LEU A 160 -8.47 -2.50 -7.34
C LEU A 160 -7.24 -3.28 -7.84
N VAL A 161 -7.18 -4.59 -7.57
CA VAL A 161 -6.10 -5.48 -8.04
C VAL A 161 -6.04 -5.49 -9.57
N LYS A 162 -7.18 -5.70 -10.23
CA LYS A 162 -7.26 -5.70 -11.70
C LYS A 162 -6.80 -4.38 -12.31
N GLU A 163 -7.27 -3.24 -11.80
CA GLU A 163 -6.90 -1.93 -12.33
C GLU A 163 -5.43 -1.60 -12.10
N THR A 164 -4.92 -1.87 -10.90
CA THR A 164 -3.52 -1.60 -10.53
C THR A 164 -2.56 -2.46 -11.36
N THR A 165 -2.83 -3.76 -11.48
CA THR A 165 -1.99 -4.68 -12.28
C THR A 165 -2.00 -4.31 -13.77
N ARG A 166 -3.16 -3.92 -14.32
CA ARG A 166 -3.27 -3.44 -15.70
C ARG A 166 -2.41 -2.20 -15.95
N LEU A 167 -2.43 -1.23 -15.03
CA LEU A 167 -1.61 -0.02 -15.13
C LEU A 167 -0.11 -0.36 -15.02
N ALA A 168 0.26 -1.18 -14.03
CA ALA A 168 1.64 -1.62 -13.81
C ALA A 168 2.23 -2.31 -15.06
N ASP A 169 1.49 -3.25 -15.63
CA ASP A 169 1.94 -3.98 -16.83
C ASP A 169 2.06 -3.04 -18.04
N ALA A 170 1.16 -2.06 -18.19
CA ALA A 170 1.22 -1.09 -19.29
C ALA A 170 2.44 -0.15 -19.19
N VAL A 171 2.76 0.37 -18.00
CA VAL A 171 3.89 1.26 -17.77
C VAL A 171 5.22 0.54 -18.03
N ILE A 172 5.34 -0.73 -17.60
CA ILE A 172 6.55 -1.54 -17.82
C ILE A 172 6.78 -1.78 -19.33
N LEU A 173 5.73 -2.16 -20.06
CA LEU A 173 5.83 -2.42 -21.50
C LEU A 173 6.23 -1.17 -22.31
N SER A 174 5.87 0.04 -21.85
CA SER A 174 6.34 1.28 -22.48
C SER A 174 7.81 1.57 -22.21
N ALA A 175 8.35 1.22 -21.04
CA ALA A 175 9.76 1.42 -20.72
C ALA A 175 10.67 0.51 -21.57
N ASP A 176 10.25 -0.73 -21.82
CA ASP A 176 11.02 -1.70 -22.61
C ASP A 176 11.06 -1.37 -24.11
N LYS A 177 10.03 -0.69 -24.65
CA LYS A 177 9.98 -0.27 -26.07
C LYS A 177 10.81 0.98 -26.38
N CYS A 178 11.23 1.72 -25.36
CA CYS A 178 12.04 2.93 -25.51
C CYS A 178 13.55 2.66 -25.33
N ARG A 179 13.95 1.41 -25.08
CA ARG A 179 15.35 0.95 -25.09
C ARG A 179 15.65 0.16 -26.35
#